data_AF-A0A6B3LRH7-F1
#
_entry.id   AF-A0A6B3LRH7-F1
#
_cell.length_a   1.000
_cell.length_b   1.000
_cell.length_c   1.000
_cell.angle_alpha   90.00
_cell.angle_beta   90.00
_cell.angle_gamma   90.00
#
_symmetry.space_group_name_H-M   'P 1'
#
loop_
_entity.id
_entity.type
_entity.pdbx_description
1 polymer ?
#
loop_
_entity_poly.entity_id
_entity_poly.type
_entity_poly.pdbx_seq_one_letter_code
_entity_poly.pdbx_strand_id
1 'polypeptide(L)'
;MEAQDLKNKAENFNPRKQEGPVAAAIEEYTARIPSDIYLWAALGSMAVSATLKVLRKDEEALFVGQWAPSFLLLGVYNKLVKQLGKDSTDPKGR
;
A
#
# COMPACT_ATOMS: atom_id res chain seq x y z
N MET A 1 -27.65 23.96 30.93
CA MET A 1 -26.49 23.06 31.14
C MET A 1 -26.39 21.97 30.07
N GLU A 2 -27.49 21.50 29.45
CA GLU A 2 -27.43 20.44 28.41
C GLU A 2 -26.71 20.80 27.10
N ALA A 3 -26.80 22.05 26.63
CA ALA A 3 -26.21 22.43 25.34
C ALA A 3 -24.66 22.45 25.35
N GLN A 4 -24.05 22.72 26.51
CA GLN A 4 -22.59 22.69 26.67
C GLN A 4 -22.07 21.25 26.77
N ASP A 5 -22.80 20.36 27.45
CA ASP A 5 -22.45 18.94 27.50
C ASP A 5 -22.54 18.25 26.14
N LEU A 6 -23.53 18.59 25.33
CA LEU A 6 -23.64 18.09 23.96
C LEU A 6 -22.47 18.57 23.08
N LYS A 7 -22.02 19.81 23.27
CA LYS A 7 -20.87 20.38 22.55
C LYS A 7 -19.56 19.71 22.94
N ASN A 8 -19.34 19.49 24.24
CA ASN A 8 -18.17 18.78 24.76
C ASN A 8 -18.15 17.30 24.32
N LYS A 9 -19.32 16.66 24.24
CA LYS A 9 -19.45 15.27 23.76
C LYS A 9 -19.22 15.15 22.25
N ALA A 10 -19.58 16.18 21.48
CA ALA A 10 -19.31 16.26 20.05
C ALA A 10 -17.84 16.63 19.72
N GLU A 11 -17.19 17.50 20.51
CA GLU A 11 -15.75 17.80 20.39
C GLU A 11 -14.86 16.60 20.73
N ASN A 12 -15.33 15.71 21.62
CA ASN A 12 -14.67 14.45 21.94
C ASN A 12 -14.94 13.31 20.95
N PHE A 13 -15.83 13.51 19.97
CA PHE A 13 -15.96 12.61 18.82
C PHE A 13 -14.89 12.97 17.79
N ASN A 14 -13.63 12.83 18.19
CA ASN A 14 -12.52 12.86 17.26
C ASN A 14 -12.42 11.45 16.66
N PRO A 15 -12.74 11.24 15.36
CA PRO A 15 -12.50 9.97 14.69
C PRO A 15 -11.00 9.88 14.38
N ARG A 16 -10.14 10.08 15.37
CA ARG A 16 -8.80 9.50 15.32
C ARG A 16 -9.05 8.01 15.42
N LYS A 17 -9.22 7.39 14.25
CA LYS A 17 -9.19 5.95 14.08
C LYS A 17 -8.03 5.47 14.94
N GLN A 18 -8.36 4.82 16.05
CA GLN A 18 -7.43 3.92 16.71
C GLN A 18 -7.27 2.78 15.70
N GLU A 19 -6.35 3.00 14.76
CA GLU A 19 -5.80 1.97 13.94
C GLU A 19 -5.24 0.95 14.93
N GLY A 20 -5.96 -0.17 15.07
CA GLY A 20 -5.65 -1.17 16.08
C GLY A 20 -4.20 -1.66 15.94
N PRO A 21 -3.66 -2.37 16.93
CA PRO A 21 -2.26 -2.84 16.95
C PRO A 21 -1.84 -3.61 15.68
N VAL A 22 -2.80 -4.11 14.91
CA VAL A 22 -2.61 -4.73 13.60
C VAL A 22 -2.15 -3.73 12.53
N ALA A 23 -2.67 -2.51 12.50
CA ALA A 23 -2.31 -1.47 11.53
C ALA A 23 -0.95 -0.84 11.82
N ALA A 24 -0.63 -0.59 13.10
CA ALA A 24 0.69 -0.11 13.51
C ALA A 24 1.82 -1.13 13.21
N ALA A 25 1.55 -2.43 13.40
CA ALA A 25 2.50 -3.49 13.05
C ALA A 25 2.66 -3.66 11.53
N ILE A 26 1.62 -3.37 10.73
CA ILE A 26 1.70 -3.37 9.27
C ILE A 26 2.47 -2.15 8.75
N GLU A 27 2.35 -0.99 9.38
CA GLU A 27 3.16 0.20 9.05
C GLU A 27 4.66 -0.06 9.24
N GLU A 28 5.06 -0.70 10.35
CA GLU A 28 6.48 -0.95 10.64
C GLU A 28 7.13 -1.97 9.69
N TYR A 29 6.35 -2.93 9.17
CA TYR A 29 6.84 -3.93 8.21
C TYR A 29 6.71 -3.50 6.74
N THR A 30 5.64 -2.79 6.35
CA THR A 30 5.45 -2.30 4.97
C THR A 30 6.43 -1.17 4.63
N ALA A 31 6.85 -0.39 5.64
CA ALA A 31 7.85 0.66 5.51
C ALA A 31 9.21 0.14 5.00
N ARG A 32 9.56 -1.13 5.26
CA ARG A 32 10.84 -1.72 4.85
C ARG A 32 10.79 -2.57 3.58
N ILE A 33 9.62 -2.93 3.06
CA ILE A 33 9.56 -3.60 1.76
C ILE A 33 10.06 -2.60 0.71
N PRO A 34 11.23 -2.86 0.08
CA PRO A 34 11.71 -2.02 -1.00
C PRO A 34 10.66 -2.07 -2.11
N SER A 35 10.24 -0.92 -2.62
CA SER A 35 9.31 -0.81 -3.76
C SER A 35 9.75 -1.68 -4.94
N ASP A 36 11.05 -1.94 -5.03
CA ASP A 36 11.71 -2.67 -6.09
C ASP A 36 11.32 -4.16 -6.11
N ILE A 37 10.91 -4.73 -4.97
CA ILE A 37 10.41 -6.13 -4.92
C ILE A 37 9.17 -6.29 -5.81
N TYR A 38 8.24 -5.32 -5.76
CA TYR A 38 7.04 -5.36 -6.58
C TYR A 38 7.37 -5.24 -8.08
N LEU A 39 8.42 -4.48 -8.40
CA LEU A 39 8.90 -4.31 -9.77
C LEU A 39 9.56 -5.60 -10.29
N TRP A 40 10.41 -6.23 -9.47
CA TRP A 40 10.99 -7.54 -9.76
C TRP A 40 9.93 -8.65 -9.84
N ALA A 41 8.89 -8.60 -9.00
CA ALA A 41 7.77 -9.54 -9.07
C ALA A 41 6.97 -9.37 -10.37
N ALA A 42 6.69 -8.12 -10.79
CA ALA A 42 6.05 -7.85 -12.06
C ALA A 42 6.89 -8.37 -13.25
N LEU A 43 8.19 -8.07 -13.26
CA LEU A 43 9.12 -8.56 -14.28
C LEU A 43 9.23 -10.09 -14.28
N GLY A 44 9.30 -10.71 -13.11
CA GLY A 44 9.30 -12.17 -12.95
C GLY A 44 8.01 -12.79 -13.49
N SER A 45 6.85 -12.19 -13.20
CA SER A 45 5.56 -12.62 -13.73
C SER A 45 5.54 -12.58 -15.26
N MET A 46 6.04 -11.50 -15.85
CA MET A 46 6.16 -11.36 -17.31
C MET A 46 7.11 -12.41 -17.91
N ALA A 47 8.27 -12.63 -17.29
CA ALA A 47 9.26 -13.60 -17.75
C ALA A 47 8.73 -15.05 -17.66
N VAL A 48 8.07 -15.42 -16.56
CA VAL A 48 7.44 -16.72 -16.39
C VAL A 48 6.31 -16.91 -17.40
N SER A 49 5.45 -15.90 -17.58
CA SER A 49 4.39 -15.90 -18.59
C SER A 49 4.94 -16.13 -20.00
N ALA A 50 5.99 -15.40 -20.39
CA ALA A 50 6.64 -15.57 -21.68
C ALA A 50 7.23 -16.99 -21.84
N THR A 51 7.85 -17.52 -20.79
CA THR A 51 8.39 -18.89 -20.79
C THR A 51 7.28 -19.92 -20.98
N LEU A 52 6.17 -19.81 -20.25
CA LEU A 52 5.01 -20.69 -20.39
C LEU A 52 4.39 -20.59 -21.79
N LYS A 53 4.37 -19.39 -22.38
CA LYS A 53 3.89 -19.16 -23.75
C LYS A 53 4.74 -19.90 -24.79
N VAL A 54 6.07 -19.85 -24.63
CA VAL A 54 7.01 -20.61 -25.49
C VAL A 54 6.80 -22.13 -25.33
N LEU A 55 6.46 -22.58 -24.12
CA LEU A 55 6.13 -23.97 -23.82
C LEU A 55 4.70 -24.39 -24.22
N ARG A 56 3.96 -23.55 -24.98
CA ARG A 56 2.58 -23.81 -25.44
C ARG A 56 1.57 -24.00 -24.30
N LYS A 57 1.86 -23.52 -23.09
CA LYS A 57 0.95 -23.49 -21.93
C LYS A 57 0.20 -22.16 -21.90
N ASP A 58 -0.66 -21.94 -22.88
CA ASP A 58 -1.27 -20.64 -23.16
C ASP A 58 -2.13 -20.09 -22.01
N GLU A 59 -2.92 -20.94 -21.34
CA GLU A 59 -3.78 -20.53 -20.22
C GLU A 59 -2.94 -20.16 -18.98
N GLU A 60 -1.94 -20.98 -18.64
CA GLU A 60 -1.03 -20.70 -17.54
C GLU A 60 -0.23 -19.42 -17.80
N ALA A 61 0.24 -19.22 -19.04
CA ALA A 61 0.93 -18.01 -19.45
C ALA A 61 0.06 -16.76 -19.27
N LEU A 62 -1.20 -16.80 -19.70
CA LEU A 62 -2.14 -15.69 -19.53
C LEU A 62 -2.45 -15.43 -18.06
N PHE A 63 -2.72 -16.48 -17.28
CA PHE A 63 -3.01 -16.37 -15.85
C PHE A 63 -1.85 -15.70 -15.11
N VAL A 64 -0.62 -16.15 -15.31
CA VAL A 64 0.56 -15.56 -14.65
C VAL A 64 0.86 -14.16 -15.19
N GLY A 65 0.68 -13.91 -16.49
CA GLY A 65 0.94 -12.59 -17.08
C GLY A 65 0.02 -11.48 -16.53
N GLN A 66 -1.22 -11.82 -16.20
CA GLN A 66 -2.20 -10.88 -15.65
C GLN A 66 -1.86 -10.35 -14.25
N TRP A 67 -0.95 -11.01 -13.51
CA TRP A 67 -0.53 -10.54 -12.18
C TRP A 67 0.50 -9.41 -12.21
N ALA A 68 1.16 -9.17 -13.35
CA ALA A 68 2.12 -8.08 -13.48
C ALA A 68 1.55 -6.68 -13.13
N PRO A 69 0.39 -6.24 -13.67
CA PRO A 69 -0.21 -4.97 -13.27
C PRO A 69 -0.61 -4.93 -11.78
N SER A 70 -1.05 -6.05 -11.21
CA SER A 70 -1.38 -6.13 -9.77
C SER A 70 -0.16 -5.84 -8.90
N PHE A 71 1.00 -6.44 -9.22
CA PHE A 71 2.24 -6.16 -8.50
C PHE A 71 2.68 -4.71 -8.66
N LEU A 72 2.63 -4.16 -9.87
CA LEU A 72 2.97 -2.75 -10.10
C LEU A 72 2.06 -1.80 -9.31
N LEU A 73 0.76 -2.07 -9.25
CA LEU A 73 -0.19 -1.26 -8.48
C LEU A 73 0.15 -1.25 -6.98
N LEU A 74 0.52 -2.40 -6.42
CA LEU A 74 0.99 -2.52 -5.03
C LEU A 74 2.29 -1.73 -4.81
N GLY A 75 3.23 -1.80 -5.74
CA GLY A 75 4.49 -1.03 -5.68
C GLY A 75 4.27 0.48 -5.73
N VAL A 76 3.39 0.94 -6.63
CA VAL A 76 2.99 2.35 -6.74
C VAL A 76 2.29 2.82 -5.47
N TYR A 77 1.36 2.03 -4.93
CA TYR A 77 0.67 2.34 -3.68
C TYR A 77 1.65 2.56 -2.52
N ASN A 78 2.59 1.62 -2.31
CA ASN A 78 3.59 1.75 -1.24
C ASN A 78 4.47 3.00 -1.42
N LYS A 79 4.85 3.31 -2.67
CA LYS A 79 5.64 4.52 -2.97
C LYS A 79 4.85 5.80 -2.68
N LEU A 80 3.58 5.86 -3.05
CA LEU A 80 2.71 7.02 -2.79
C LEU A 80 2.52 7.27 -1.29
N VAL A 81 2.25 6.21 -0.51
CA VAL A 81 2.11 6.31 0.96
C VAL A 81 3.39 6.85 1.60
N LYS A 82 4.56 6.34 1.19
CA LYS A 82 5.86 6.81 1.70
C LYS A 82 6.19 8.25 1.30
N GLN A 83 5.71 8.72 0.14
CA GLN A 83 5.87 10.11 -0.28
C GLN A 83 4.97 11.04 0.53
N LEU A 84 3.67 10.73 0.62
CA LEU A 84 2.68 11.53 1.35
C LEU A 84 2.99 11.60 2.86
N GLY A 85 3.56 10.56 3.45
CA GLY A 85 4.00 10.56 4.86
C GLY A 85 5.25 11.40 5.13
N LYS A 86 6.18 11.52 4.17
CA LYS A 86 7.38 12.36 4.29
C LYS A 86 7.05 13.85 4.28
N ASP A 87 6.07 14.26 3.47
CA ASP A 87 5.67 15.68 3.39
C ASP A 87 5.00 16.18 4.68
N SER A 88 4.50 15.28 5.52
CA SER A 88 3.87 15.61 6.81
C SER A 88 4.87 15.77 7.97
N THR A 89 6.16 15.45 7.76
CA THR A 89 7.22 15.45 8.80
C THR A 89 8.41 16.35 8.46
N ASP A 90 8.17 17.44 7.72
CA ASP A 90 9.10 18.57 7.67
C ASP A 90 8.65 19.71 8.62
N PRO A 91 9.03 19.68 9.92
CA PRO A 91 9.01 20.87 10.75
C PRO A 91 10.37 21.58 10.59
N LYS A 92 10.66 22.17 9.44
CA LYS A 92 11.76 23.14 9.36
C LYS A 92 11.53 24.24 8.34
N GLY A 93 11.03 25.36 8.86
CA GLY A 93 11.40 26.66 8.30
C GLY A 93 10.41 27.79 8.48
N ARG A 94 10.17 28.23 9.73
CA ARG A 94 10.25 29.64 10.16
C ARG A 94 10.13 29.75 11.67
#